data_AF-A0A2N6AUN0-F1
#
_entry.id   AF-A0A2N6AUN0-F1
#
_cell.length_a   1.000
_cell.length_b   1.000
_cell.length_c   1.000
_cell.angle_alpha   90.00
_cell.angle_beta   90.00
_cell.angle_gamma   90.00
#
_symmetry.space_group_name_H-M   'P 1'
#
loop_
_entity.id
_entity.type
_entity.pdbx_description
1 polymer ?
#
loop_
_entity_poly.entity_id
_entity_poly.type
_entity_poly.pdbx_seq_one_letter_code
_entity_poly.pdbx_strand_id
1 'polypeptide(L)'
;MAIHMAASDIVVSRAGAITVAEILKLGKPSILIPSPNVTGNHQFHNASALKKSGCALMMEEKELTGQNLAYALLKLYENKDRIELMEKCAYPYKKSDATKSIVDRMMNL
;
A
#
# COMPACT_ATOMS: atom_id res chain seq x y z
N MET A 1 1.48 -14.81 0.81
CA MET A 1 1.69 -13.37 0.54
C MET A 1 2.03 -12.62 1.83
N ALA A 2 1.13 -12.63 2.83
CA ALA A 2 1.31 -11.96 4.11
C ALA A 2 2.66 -12.25 4.83
N ILE A 3 3.11 -13.50 4.93
CA ILE A 3 4.36 -13.83 5.63
C ILE A 3 5.61 -13.21 4.98
N HIS A 4 5.64 -13.13 3.64
CA HIS A 4 6.77 -12.53 2.91
C HIS A 4 6.76 -11.01 3.03
N MET A 5 5.57 -10.39 2.92
CA MET A 5 5.41 -8.96 3.17
C MET A 5 5.78 -8.59 4.62
N ALA A 6 5.40 -9.42 5.60
CA ALA A 6 5.74 -9.20 7.00
C ALA A 6 7.25 -9.22 7.25
N ALA A 7 7.99 -10.07 6.53
CA ALA A 7 9.44 -10.16 6.60
C ALA A 7 10.19 -9.07 5.81
N SER A 8 9.50 -8.33 4.92
CA SER A 8 10.11 -7.31 4.08
C SER A 8 10.19 -5.96 4.80
N ASP A 9 11.22 -5.16 4.52
CA ASP A 9 11.32 -3.77 5.00
C ASP A 9 10.48 -2.80 4.16
N ILE A 10 10.52 -3.00 2.83
CA ILE A 10 9.76 -2.18 1.86
C ILE A 10 9.08 -3.13 0.87
N VAL A 11 7.79 -2.87 0.59
CA VAL A 11 7.01 -3.62 -0.41
C VAL A 11 6.90 -2.82 -1.70
N VAL A 12 7.33 -3.41 -2.82
CA VAL A 12 7.08 -2.87 -4.16
C VAL A 12 6.03 -3.74 -4.84
N SER A 13 4.89 -3.18 -5.22
CA SER A 13 3.79 -3.97 -5.80
C SER A 13 2.86 -3.16 -6.69
N ARG A 14 1.99 -3.88 -7.41
CA ARG A 14 0.76 -3.29 -7.99
C ARG A 14 -0.20 -2.86 -6.88
N ALA A 15 -1.16 -1.99 -7.22
CA ALA A 15 -2.11 -1.40 -6.27
C ALA A 15 -3.49 -2.09 -6.27
N GLY A 16 -3.48 -3.44 -6.27
CA GLY A 16 -4.71 -4.23 -6.15
C GLY A 16 -5.37 -4.04 -4.79
N ALA A 17 -6.71 -4.14 -4.72
CA ALA A 17 -7.49 -3.86 -3.51
C ALA A 17 -7.05 -4.72 -2.30
N ILE A 18 -6.84 -6.02 -2.52
CA ILE A 18 -6.38 -6.95 -1.47
C ILE A 18 -4.95 -6.61 -1.05
N THR A 19 -4.06 -6.35 -2.01
CA THR A 19 -2.66 -6.02 -1.75
C THR A 19 -2.51 -4.76 -0.90
N VAL A 20 -3.23 -3.68 -1.22
CA VAL A 20 -3.17 -2.45 -0.42
C VAL A 20 -3.74 -2.66 0.98
N ALA A 21 -4.77 -3.50 1.13
CA ALA A 21 -5.31 -3.85 2.43
C ALA A 21 -4.30 -4.65 3.28
N GLU A 22 -3.59 -5.61 2.69
CA GLU A 22 -2.52 -6.35 3.38
C GLU A 22 -1.36 -5.43 3.80
N ILE A 23 -0.92 -4.52 2.92
CA ILE A 23 0.13 -3.53 3.22
C ILE A 23 -0.27 -2.66 4.42
N LEU A 24 -1.51 -2.15 4.44
CA LEU A 24 -2.03 -1.37 5.57
C LEU A 24 -2.16 -2.20 6.85
N LYS A 25 -2.63 -3.45 6.76
CA LYS A 25 -2.76 -4.32 7.92
C LYS A 25 -1.41 -4.64 8.56
N LEU A 26 -0.38 -4.86 7.74
CA LEU A 26 0.99 -5.10 8.21
C LEU A 26 1.70 -3.78 8.59
N GLY A 27 1.24 -2.65 8.04
CA GLY A 27 1.87 -1.36 8.15
C GLY A 27 3.25 -1.35 7.53
N LYS A 28 3.36 -1.84 6.29
CA LYS A 28 4.64 -1.89 5.58
C LYS A 28 4.85 -0.65 4.72
N PRO A 29 6.01 0.01 4.79
CA PRO A 29 6.41 1.01 3.81
C PRO A 29 6.30 0.42 2.41
N SER A 30 5.81 1.20 1.45
CA SER A 30 5.54 0.67 0.12
C SER A 30 5.71 1.66 -1.02
N ILE A 31 6.05 1.13 -2.19
CA ILE A 31 6.04 1.83 -3.48
C ILE A 31 5.00 1.11 -4.36
N LEU A 32 3.91 1.81 -4.68
CA LEU A 32 2.80 1.28 -5.44
C LEU A 32 2.88 1.72 -6.90
N ILE A 33 2.84 0.74 -7.80
CA ILE A 33 2.86 0.95 -9.25
C ILE A 33 1.51 0.52 -9.83
N PRO A 34 0.49 1.39 -9.85
CA PRO A 34 -0.82 1.00 -10.35
C PRO A 34 -0.75 0.59 -11.82
N SER A 35 -1.44 -0.49 -12.17
CA SER A 35 -1.60 -0.88 -13.58
C SER A 35 -2.59 0.05 -14.28
N PRO A 36 -2.25 0.59 -15.47
CA PRO A 36 -3.14 1.46 -16.26
C PRO A 36 -4.21 0.65 -17.01
N ASN A 37 -4.06 -0.69 -17.08
CA ASN A 37 -4.90 -1.57 -17.90
C ASN A 37 -6.12 -2.12 -17.13
N VAL A 38 -6.43 -1.57 -15.96
CA VAL A 38 -7.55 -2.01 -15.13
C VAL A 38 -8.74 -1.11 -15.36
N THR A 39 -9.90 -1.72 -15.63
CA THR A 39 -11.19 -1.03 -15.80
C THR A 39 -11.42 -0.02 -14.67
N GLY A 40 -11.88 1.19 -15.02
CA GLY A 40 -12.22 2.22 -14.04
C GLY A 40 -11.03 2.83 -13.29
N ASN A 41 -9.78 2.52 -13.68
CA ASN A 41 -8.56 3.03 -13.07
C ASN A 41 -8.48 2.81 -11.54
N HIS A 42 -9.11 1.73 -11.04
CA HIS A 42 -9.25 1.48 -9.61
C HIS A 42 -7.91 1.34 -8.90
N GLN A 43 -6.89 0.78 -9.55
CA GLN A 43 -5.55 0.69 -8.97
C GLN A 43 -4.92 2.06 -8.74
N PHE A 44 -5.11 3.02 -9.66
CA PHE A 44 -4.64 4.39 -9.48
C PHE A 44 -5.32 5.03 -8.27
N HIS A 45 -6.64 4.85 -8.13
CA HIS A 45 -7.37 5.38 -6.97
C HIS A 45 -6.89 4.78 -5.65
N ASN A 46 -6.65 3.47 -5.61
CA ASN A 46 -6.07 2.80 -4.44
C ASN A 46 -4.69 3.38 -4.09
N ALA A 47 -3.77 3.44 -5.07
CA ALA A 47 -2.43 3.98 -4.86
C ALA A 47 -2.46 5.46 -4.44
N SER A 48 -3.32 6.26 -5.07
CA SER A 48 -3.49 7.68 -4.79
C SER A 48 -4.01 7.91 -3.36
N ALA A 49 -4.96 7.10 -2.90
CA ALA A 49 -5.48 7.18 -1.53
C ALA A 49 -4.38 6.94 -0.48
N LEU A 50 -3.55 5.90 -0.68
CA LEU A 50 -2.43 5.60 0.22
C LEU A 50 -1.34 6.66 0.14
N LYS A 51 -1.02 7.17 -1.06
CA LYS A 51 -0.09 8.30 -1.24
C LYS A 51 -0.54 9.54 -0.49
N LYS A 52 -1.80 9.94 -0.65
CA LYS A 52 -2.39 11.12 0.02
C LYS A 52 -2.37 10.98 1.53
N SER A 53 -2.58 9.78 2.04
CA SER A 53 -2.53 9.50 3.48
C SER A 53 -1.11 9.42 4.03
N GLY A 54 -0.09 9.40 3.16
CA GLY A 54 1.31 9.21 3.56
C GLY A 54 1.69 7.76 3.83
N CYS A 55 0.82 6.79 3.53
CA CYS A 55 1.02 5.36 3.75
C CYS A 55 1.87 4.68 2.66
N ALA A 56 2.06 5.31 1.49
CA ALA A 56 2.84 4.74 0.40
C ALA A 56 3.44 5.83 -0.52
N LEU A 57 4.48 5.48 -1.27
CA LEU A 57 4.83 6.16 -2.50
C LEU A 57 4.02 5.59 -3.66
N MET A 58 3.85 6.40 -4.70
CA MET A 58 3.21 5.98 -5.93
C MET A 58 4.08 6.38 -7.11
N MET A 59 4.30 5.44 -8.02
CA MET A 59 5.02 5.62 -9.29
C MET A 59 4.10 5.13 -10.40
N GLU A 60 3.78 5.98 -11.37
CA GLU A 60 2.96 5.53 -12.50
C GLU A 60 3.76 4.60 -13.42
N GLU A 61 3.10 3.65 -14.08
CA GLU A 61 3.78 2.68 -14.94
C GLU A 61 4.56 3.34 -16.10
N LYS A 62 4.12 4.50 -16.58
CA LYS A 62 4.84 5.31 -17.59
C LYS A 62 6.19 5.85 -17.08
N GLU A 63 6.38 5.93 -15.77
CA GLU A 63 7.60 6.40 -15.10
C GLU A 63 8.48 5.21 -14.67
N LEU A 64 7.99 3.98 -14.80
CA LEU A 64 8.66 2.78 -14.31
C LEU A 64 9.84 2.42 -15.21
N THR A 65 11.03 2.87 -14.79
CA THR A 65 12.31 2.37 -15.28
C THR A 65 13.09 1.77 -14.12
N GLY A 66 14.05 0.88 -14.42
CA GLY A 66 14.91 0.31 -13.38
C GLY A 66 15.66 1.38 -12.57
N GLN A 67 16.11 2.44 -13.25
CA GLN A 67 16.79 3.57 -12.61
C GLN A 67 15.85 4.36 -11.69
N ASN A 68 14.64 4.68 -12.16
CA ASN A 68 13.67 5.43 -11.37
C ASN A 68 13.23 4.64 -10.13
N LEU A 69 12.99 3.33 -10.30
CA LEU A 69 12.62 2.46 -9.18
C LEU A 69 13.75 2.34 -8.17
N ALA A 70 14.98 2.10 -8.61
CA ALA A 70 16.15 2.03 -7.72
C ALA A 70 16.35 3.33 -6.94
N TYR A 71 16.25 4.49 -7.61
CA TYR A 71 16.34 5.79 -6.97
C TYR A 71 15.25 5.99 -5.91
N ALA A 72 13.99 5.68 -6.23
CA ALA A 72 12.88 5.82 -5.30
C ALA A 72 13.03 4.88 -4.09
N LEU A 73 13.49 3.65 -4.31
CA LEU A 73 13.70 2.66 -3.26
C LEU A 73 14.84 3.06 -2.31
N LEU A 74 16.00 3.44 -2.84
CA LEU A 74 17.15 3.89 -2.03
C LEU A 74 16.79 5.13 -1.22
N LYS A 75 16.14 6.12 -1.86
CA LYS A 75 15.68 7.33 -1.19
C LYS A 75 14.67 7.06 -0.07
N LEU A 76 13.80 6.07 -0.24
CA LEU A 76 12.86 5.67 0.81
C LEU A 76 13.60 4.95 1.94
N TYR A 77 14.50 4.02 1.60
CA TYR A 77 15.28 3.24 2.56
C TYR A 77 16.16 4.11 3.47
N GLU A 78 16.76 5.17 2.92
CA GLU A 78 17.60 6.11 3.67
C GLU A 78 16.79 7.07 4.56
N ASN A 79 15.48 7.20 4.32
CA ASN A 79 14.63 8.15 5.04
C ASN A 79 13.80 7.46 6.13
N LYS A 80 14.43 7.30 7.31
CA LYS A 80 13.81 6.66 8.49
C LYS A 80 12.52 7.34 8.93
N ASP A 81 12.46 8.67 8.89
CA ASP A 81 11.27 9.43 9.28
C ASP A 81 10.09 9.12 8.35
N ARG A 82 10.36 9.01 7.03
CA ARG A 82 9.35 8.62 6.03
C ARG A 82 8.83 7.21 6.27
N ILE A 83 9.73 6.26 6.58
CA ILE A 83 9.37 4.89 6.93
C ILE A 83 8.46 4.88 8.16
N GLU A 84 8.85 5.55 9.24
CA GLU A 84 8.07 5.59 10.47
C GLU A 84 6.68 6.23 10.25
N LEU A 85 6.60 7.28 9.43
CA LEU A 85 5.32 7.89 9.05
C LEU A 85 4.41 6.91 8.28
N MET A 86 4.96 6.13 7.35
CA MET A 86 4.19 5.11 6.61
C MET A 86 3.68 4.00 7.53
N GLU A 87 4.51 3.53 8.46
CA GLU A 87 4.14 2.51 9.44
C GLU A 87 3.04 3.00 10.39
N LYS A 88 3.10 4.27 10.82
CA LYS A 88 2.10 4.90 11.68
C LYS A 88 0.78 5.18 10.94
N CYS A 89 0.84 5.59 9.68
CA CYS A 89 -0.34 5.83 8.84
C CYS A 89 -1.26 4.60 8.77
N ALA A 90 -0.67 3.40 8.84
CA ALA A 90 -1.40 2.13 8.86
C ALA A 90 -2.14 1.82 10.18
N TYR A 91 -1.85 2.51 11.28
CA TYR A 91 -2.37 2.16 12.61
C TYR A 91 -3.90 2.04 12.70
N PRO A 92 -4.71 2.94 12.11
CA PRO A 92 -6.17 2.81 12.12
C PRO A 92 -6.68 1.51 11.47
N TYR A 93 -5.92 0.96 10.52
CA TYR A 93 -6.28 -0.23 9.76
C TYR A 93 -5.77 -1.53 10.41
N LYS A 94 -4.80 -1.46 11.33
CA LYS A 94 -4.26 -2.65 12.01
C LYS A 94 -5.29 -3.34 12.90
N LYS A 95 -6.21 -2.59 13.50
CA LYS A 95 -7.23 -3.12 14.43
C LYS A 95 -8.59 -3.38 13.80
N SER A 96 -8.78 -3.10 12.50
CA SER A 96 -10.05 -3.38 11.85
C SER A 96 -10.19 -4.87 11.54
N ASP A 97 -11.36 -5.41 11.86
CA ASP A 97 -11.84 -6.71 11.39
C ASP A 97 -12.98 -6.43 10.40
N ALA A 98 -12.59 -6.25 9.13
CA ALA A 98 -13.54 -5.94 8.07
C ALA A 98 -14.52 -7.11 7.85
N THR A 99 -14.06 -8.35 7.98
CA THR A 99 -14.91 -9.53 7.81
C THR A 99 -16.01 -9.55 8.87
N LYS A 100 -15.64 -9.41 10.16
CA LYS A 100 -16.61 -9.32 11.24
C LYS A 100 -17.57 -8.15 11.03
N SER A 101 -17.06 -6.97 10.70
CA SER A 101 -17.91 -5.79 10.46
C SER A 101 -18.94 -5.99 9.34
N ILE A 102 -18.56 -6.71 8.27
CA ILE A 102 -19.47 -7.01 7.16
C ILE A 102 -20.53 -8.03 7.61
N VAL A 103 -20.11 -9.12 8.26
CA VAL A 103 -21.02 -10.15 8.77
C VAL A 103 -22.02 -9.58 9.77
N ASP A 104 -21.54 -8.78 10.74
CA ASP A 104 -22.40 -8.12 11.73
C ASP A 104 -23.41 -7.19 11.04
N ARG A 105 -23.01 -6.47 9.98
CA ARG A 105 -23.91 -5.61 9.20
C ARG A 105 -24.97 -6.43 8.46
N MET A 106 -24.60 -7.59 7.90
CA MET A 106 -25.51 -8.47 7.18
C MET A 106 -26.54 -9.15 8.10
N MET A 107 -26.13 -9.51 9.32
CA MET A 107 -27.00 -10.19 10.30
C MET A 107 -27.94 -9.25 11.05
N ASN A 108 -27.67 -7.93 11.03
CA ASN A 108 -28.51 -6.89 11.63
C ASN A 108 -29.42 -6.19 10.60
N LEU A 109 -29.49 -6.71 9.38
CA LEU A 109 -30.48 -6.35 8.35
C LEU A 109 -31.64 -7.36 8.39
#